data_AF-A0A1B6IMU6-F1
#
_entry.id   AF-A0A1B6IMU6-F1
#
_cell.length_a   1.000
_cell.length_b   1.000
_cell.length_c   1.000
_cell.angle_alpha   90.00
_cell.angle_beta   90.00
_cell.angle_gamma   90.00
#
_symmetry.space_group_name_H-M   'P 1'
#
loop_
_entity.id
_entity.type
_entity.pdbx_description
1 polymer ?
#
loop_
_entity_poly.entity_id
_entity_poly.type
_entity_poly.pdbx_seq_one_letter_code
_entity_poly.pdbx_strand_id
1 'polypeptide(L)'
;MFVGIVVCVTVLTDSTLVVGSGVTGREMPSLLNSGRLHIGNINQNIVNTEFAVEGLVHQRALELKVELKQGVKKPFEDLIEADTGDIADQKLITFVRQVTAAACLPELLDDTTFPEDVKSRVQNLLQHFQGNSIGTRVLRLRRSSKKSSYSEERKEFLHF
;
A
#
# COMPACT_ATOMS: atom_id res chain seq x y z
N MET A 1 0.72 37.78 2.96
CA MET A 1 1.27 36.42 2.83
C MET A 1 0.68 35.82 1.56
N PHE A 2 1.43 35.85 0.46
CA PHE A 2 0.99 35.28 -0.81
C PHE A 2 1.60 33.88 -0.94
N VAL A 3 0.75 32.85 -0.90
CA VAL A 3 1.14 31.48 -1.22
C VAL A 3 0.98 31.33 -2.73
N GLY A 4 2.09 31.43 -3.47
CA GLY A 4 2.11 31.18 -4.90
C GLY A 4 2.26 29.69 -5.16
N ILE A 5 1.17 29.03 -5.56
CA ILE A 5 1.22 27.66 -6.09
C ILE A 5 1.70 27.76 -7.53
N VAL A 6 2.95 27.34 -7.78
CA VAL A 6 3.49 27.20 -9.14
C VAL A 6 3.10 25.82 -9.65
N VAL A 7 2.02 25.75 -10.44
CA VAL A 7 1.68 24.56 -11.22
C VAL A 7 2.56 24.54 -12.46
N CYS A 8 3.57 23.67 -12.47
CA CYS A 8 4.41 23.44 -13.64
C CYS A 8 3.69 22.49 -14.60
N VAL A 9 3.14 23.02 -15.69
CA VAL A 9 2.65 22.22 -16.82
C VAL A 9 3.82 22.05 -17.80
N THR A 10 4.44 20.88 -17.83
CA THR A 10 5.42 20.53 -18.86
C THR A 10 4.69 20.07 -20.12
N VAL A 11 4.74 20.91 -21.14
CA VAL A 11 4.37 20.55 -22.52
C VAL A 11 5.43 19.55 -23.02
N LEU A 12 4.96 18.36 -23.40
CA LEU A 12 5.79 17.33 -24.02
C LEU A 12 6.12 17.79 -25.45
N THR A 13 7.36 18.20 -25.68
CA THR A 13 7.91 18.33 -27.04
C THR A 13 8.91 17.21 -27.26
N ASP A 14 8.68 16.45 -28.34
CA ASP A 14 9.44 15.29 -28.77
C ASP A 14 10.95 15.51 -28.77
N SER A 15 11.68 14.68 -28.03
CA SER A 15 13.10 14.37 -28.25
C SER A 15 13.49 13.11 -27.46
N THR A 16 13.43 11.97 -28.13
CA THR A 16 14.31 10.78 -27.98
C THR A 16 15.00 10.52 -26.63
N LEU A 17 14.48 9.50 -25.93
CA LEU A 17 15.23 8.36 -25.37
C LEU A 17 16.71 8.56 -24.97
N VAL A 18 16.97 8.46 -23.66
CA VAL A 18 17.97 7.53 -23.12
C VAL A 18 17.40 6.94 -21.82
N VAL A 19 16.73 5.80 -21.93
CA VAL A 19 16.49 4.90 -20.80
C VAL A 19 17.76 4.07 -20.63
N GLY A 20 18.35 4.14 -19.45
CA GLY A 20 19.50 3.33 -19.09
C GLY A 20 20.18 3.85 -17.83
N SER A 21 19.69 3.40 -16.68
CA SER A 21 20.50 3.39 -15.45
C SER A 21 21.66 2.42 -15.67
N GLY A 22 22.69 2.89 -16.37
CA GLY A 22 23.93 2.18 -16.58
C GLY A 22 24.69 2.09 -15.27
N VAL A 23 24.41 1.07 -14.48
CA VAL A 23 25.45 0.49 -13.62
C VAL A 23 26.49 -0.06 -14.59
N THR A 24 27.55 0.72 -14.79
CA THR A 24 28.65 0.42 -15.71
C THR A 24 29.07 -1.03 -15.56
N GLY A 25 28.79 -1.82 -16.60
CA GLY A 25 29.23 -3.20 -16.71
C GLY A 25 30.75 -3.24 -16.75
N ARG A 26 31.38 -3.40 -15.59
CA ARG A 26 32.65 -4.12 -15.55
C ARG A 26 32.29 -5.59 -15.76
N GLU A 27 32.76 -6.16 -16.86
CA GLU A 27 32.73 -7.60 -17.10
C GLU A 27 33.27 -8.31 -15.84
N MET A 28 32.39 -8.99 -15.10
CA MET A 28 32.83 -9.88 -14.05
C MET A 28 33.31 -11.17 -14.70
N PRO A 29 34.58 -11.59 -14.48
CA PRO A 29 35.09 -12.78 -15.09
C PRO A 29 34.29 -14.00 -14.64
N SER A 30 34.10 -14.84 -15.64
CA SER A 30 33.27 -16.04 -15.66
C SER A 30 33.78 -17.11 -14.69
N LEU A 31 32.83 -17.93 -14.21
CA LEU A 31 33.02 -19.28 -13.64
C LEU A 31 33.57 -19.45 -12.21
N LEU A 32 33.54 -18.45 -11.31
CA LEU A 32 33.97 -18.64 -9.91
C LEU A 32 32.88 -18.57 -8.84
N ASN A 33 31.60 -18.69 -9.21
CA ASN A 33 30.55 -18.60 -8.18
C ASN A 33 29.27 -19.40 -8.45
N SER A 34 29.41 -20.61 -8.99
CA SER A 34 28.27 -21.52 -9.25
C SER A 34 27.47 -21.91 -7.99
N GLY A 35 27.93 -21.53 -6.79
CA GLY A 35 27.26 -21.80 -5.51
C GLY A 35 26.75 -20.58 -4.73
N ARG A 36 26.95 -19.33 -5.18
CA ARG A 36 26.46 -18.15 -4.44
C ARG A 36 25.50 -17.33 -5.30
N LEU A 37 24.46 -16.83 -4.64
CA LEU A 37 23.45 -15.97 -5.22
C LEU A 37 24.07 -14.68 -5.80
N HIS A 38 23.79 -14.37 -7.06
CA HIS A 38 24.20 -13.15 -7.74
C HIS A 38 23.17 -12.78 -8.82
N ILE A 39 23.19 -11.54 -9.32
CA ILE A 39 22.14 -11.03 -10.24
C ILE A 39 21.98 -11.88 -11.52
N GLY A 40 23.09 -12.46 -12.02
CA GLY A 40 23.12 -13.34 -13.18
C GLY A 40 22.54 -14.75 -12.95
N ASN A 41 22.32 -15.17 -11.70
CA ASN A 41 21.76 -16.49 -11.37
C ASN A 41 20.40 -16.45 -10.64
N ILE A 42 19.84 -15.26 -10.41
CA ILE A 42 18.46 -15.10 -9.93
C ILE A 42 17.49 -15.18 -11.12
N ASN A 43 16.23 -15.52 -10.87
CA ASN A 43 15.17 -15.50 -11.88
C ASN A 43 15.11 -14.14 -12.58
N GLN A 44 15.38 -14.12 -13.89
CA GLN A 44 15.43 -12.90 -14.68
C GLN A 44 14.07 -12.19 -14.79
N ASN A 45 12.96 -12.90 -14.59
CA ASN A 45 11.64 -12.25 -14.50
C ASN A 45 11.56 -11.33 -13.27
N ILE A 46 12.25 -11.65 -12.17
CA ILE A 46 12.32 -10.78 -10.98
C ILE A 46 13.22 -9.58 -11.27
N VAL A 47 14.36 -9.80 -11.92
CA VAL A 47 15.31 -8.74 -12.28
C VAL A 47 14.69 -7.71 -13.22
N ASN A 48 13.90 -8.17 -14.19
CA ASN A 48 13.25 -7.32 -15.20
C ASN A 48 11.90 -6.77 -14.73
N THR A 49 11.43 -7.10 -13.52
CA THR A 49 10.18 -6.55 -13.00
C THR A 49 10.42 -5.13 -12.51
N GLU A 50 9.70 -4.17 -13.07
CA GLU A 50 9.66 -2.80 -12.58
C GLU A 50 8.50 -2.61 -11.61
N PHE A 51 8.79 -2.13 -10.40
CA PHE A 51 7.77 -1.77 -9.42
C PHE A 51 7.57 -0.25 -9.45
N ALA A 52 6.48 0.20 -10.06
CA ALA A 52 6.24 1.61 -10.36
C ALA A 52 6.21 2.55 -9.13
N VAL A 53 5.98 2.00 -7.93
CA VAL A 53 5.93 2.78 -6.68
C VAL A 53 7.33 3.26 -6.24
N GLU A 54 8.40 2.60 -6.71
CA GLU A 54 9.79 2.97 -6.40
C GLU A 54 10.52 3.52 -7.64
N GLY A 55 9.80 4.31 -8.45
CA GLY A 55 10.34 4.92 -9.67
C GLY A 55 11.39 6.02 -9.42
N LEU A 56 11.87 6.61 -10.52
CA LEU A 56 12.91 7.65 -10.51
C LEU A 56 12.56 8.87 -9.64
N VAL A 57 11.27 9.24 -9.60
CA VAL A 57 10.79 10.36 -8.76
C VAL A 57 10.95 10.02 -7.28
N HIS A 58 10.61 8.80 -6.88
CA HIS A 58 10.77 8.33 -5.51
C HIS A 58 12.26 8.27 -5.13
N GLN A 59 13.12 7.77 -6.02
CA GLN A 59 14.57 7.77 -5.80
C GLN A 59 15.12 9.20 -5.61
N ARG A 60 14.70 10.15 -6.45
CA ARG A 60 15.11 11.55 -6.30
C ARG A 60 14.60 12.18 -5.01
N ALA A 61 13.39 11.83 -4.58
CA ALA A 61 12.84 12.26 -3.30
C ALA A 61 13.72 11.79 -2.13
N LEU A 62 14.21 10.54 -2.16
CA LEU A 62 15.13 10.02 -1.14
C LEU A 62 16.48 10.77 -1.11
N GLU A 63 17.06 11.06 -2.28
CA GLU A 63 18.28 11.87 -2.37
C GLU A 63 18.06 13.27 -1.78
N LEU A 64 16.96 13.93 -2.13
CA LEU A 64 16.61 15.25 -1.61
C LEU A 64 16.41 15.23 -0.08
N LYS A 65 15.83 14.18 0.48
CA LYS A 65 15.73 14.02 1.94
C LYS A 65 17.11 13.97 2.61
N VAL A 66 18.08 13.28 1.99
CA VAL A 66 19.45 13.21 2.50
C VAL A 66 20.13 14.57 2.39
N GLU A 67 20.01 15.25 1.25
CA GLU A 67 20.57 16.58 1.02
C GLU A 67 20.02 17.61 2.03
N LEU A 68 18.70 17.62 2.26
CA LEU A 68 18.06 18.49 3.25
C LEU A 68 18.56 18.21 4.68
N LYS A 69 18.70 16.93 5.07
CA LYS A 69 19.26 16.54 6.38
C LYS A 69 20.72 16.98 6.57
N GLN A 70 21.48 17.08 5.49
CA GLN A 70 22.86 17.58 5.50
C GLN A 70 22.95 19.11 5.49
N GLY A 71 21.81 19.82 5.45
CA GLY A 71 21.76 21.29 5.45
C GLY A 71 22.04 21.90 4.08
N VAL A 72 21.93 21.13 2.99
CA VAL A 72 22.04 21.67 1.63
C VAL A 72 20.85 22.60 1.37
N LYS A 73 21.12 23.87 1.06
CA LYS A 73 20.07 24.85 0.78
C LYS A 73 19.30 24.49 -0.50
N LYS A 74 17.99 24.38 -0.38
CA LYS A 74 17.03 24.15 -1.47
C LYS A 74 15.99 25.28 -1.50
N PRO A 75 15.22 25.46 -2.59
CA PRO A 75 14.14 26.44 -2.65
C PRO A 75 12.92 26.08 -1.78
N PHE A 76 13.00 24.99 -1.00
CA PHE A 76 12.00 24.50 -0.06
C PHE A 76 12.72 24.02 1.20
N GLU A 77 12.02 24.06 2.33
CA GLU A 77 12.56 23.66 3.65
C GLU A 77 12.33 22.17 3.92
N ASP A 78 11.19 21.65 3.46
CA ASP A 78 10.76 20.27 3.71
C ASP A 78 10.33 19.57 2.42
N LEU A 79 10.41 18.23 2.44
CA LEU A 79 9.91 17.37 1.37
C LEU A 79 8.66 16.63 1.86
N ILE A 80 7.55 16.80 1.13
CA ILE A 80 6.29 16.10 1.39
C ILE A 80 6.14 14.96 0.36
N GLU A 81 6.03 13.73 0.84
CA GLU A 81 5.71 12.56 0.00
C GLU A 81 4.20 12.47 -0.18
N ALA A 82 3.74 12.84 -1.38
CA ALA A 82 2.33 12.83 -1.76
C ALA A 82 1.99 11.73 -2.80
N ASP A 83 2.98 10.90 -3.13
CA ASP A 83 2.87 9.75 -4.04
C ASP A 83 2.29 8.52 -3.34
N THR A 84 2.55 8.38 -2.03
CA THR A 84 1.97 7.31 -1.22
C THR A 84 0.54 7.68 -0.81
N GLY A 85 -0.40 6.75 -0.97
CA GLY A 85 -1.76 6.89 -0.43
C GLY A 85 -1.83 6.85 1.11
N ASP A 86 -0.70 6.91 1.80
CA ASP A 86 -0.61 7.06 3.23
C ASP A 86 -0.76 8.55 3.60
N ILE A 87 -1.81 8.84 4.35
CA ILE A 87 -2.27 10.18 4.63
C ILE A 87 -1.91 10.48 6.08
N ALA A 88 -0.76 11.10 6.25
CA ALA A 88 -0.12 11.36 7.55
C ALA A 88 -1.01 12.12 8.56
N ASP A 89 -2.04 12.82 8.09
CA ASP A 89 -2.91 13.67 8.91
C ASP A 89 -4.37 13.20 8.99
N GLN A 90 -4.63 11.89 8.94
CA GLN A 90 -5.98 11.39 9.22
C GLN A 90 -6.33 11.41 10.70
N LYS A 91 -7.49 11.99 11.01
CA LYS A 91 -8.12 11.83 12.33
C LYS A 91 -8.39 10.35 12.57
N LEU A 92 -7.80 9.83 13.63
CA LEU A 92 -7.96 8.44 14.05
C LEU A 92 -9.45 8.11 14.23
N ILE A 93 -9.91 7.06 13.53
CA ILE A 93 -11.29 6.57 13.67
C ILE A 93 -11.37 5.77 14.97
N THR A 94 -11.88 6.41 16.03
CA THR A 94 -11.96 5.85 17.39
C THR A 94 -12.66 4.50 17.43
N PHE A 95 -13.82 4.39 16.77
CA PHE A 95 -14.63 3.18 16.76
C PHE A 95 -13.85 1.95 16.24
N VAL A 96 -13.17 2.09 15.10
CA VAL A 96 -12.40 0.98 14.50
C VAL A 96 -11.28 0.53 15.44
N ARG A 97 -10.57 1.47 16.06
CA ARG A 97 -9.49 1.16 17.00
C ARG A 97 -10.00 0.43 18.24
N GLN A 98 -11.13 0.89 18.80
CA GLN A 98 -11.74 0.25 19.96
C GLN A 98 -12.22 -1.18 19.60
N VAL A 99 -12.90 -1.36 18.47
CA VAL A 99 -13.31 -2.69 18.01
C VAL A 99 -12.10 -3.61 17.80
N THR A 100 -11.05 -3.14 17.14
CA THR A 100 -9.83 -3.94 16.93
C THR A 100 -9.15 -4.29 18.25
N ALA A 101 -9.00 -3.33 19.17
CA ALA A 101 -8.38 -3.56 20.47
C ALA A 101 -9.15 -4.62 21.28
N ALA A 102 -10.47 -4.46 21.42
CA ALA A 102 -11.31 -5.40 22.15
C ALA A 102 -11.47 -6.76 21.46
N ALA A 103 -11.34 -6.83 20.12
CA ALA A 103 -11.29 -8.11 19.41
C ALA A 103 -9.95 -8.85 19.62
N CYS A 104 -8.84 -8.12 19.79
CA CYS A 104 -7.53 -8.68 20.11
C CYS A 104 -7.40 -9.07 21.59
N LEU A 105 -8.05 -8.33 22.49
CA LEU A 105 -8.05 -8.55 23.93
C LEU A 105 -9.49 -8.52 24.47
N PRO A 106 -10.21 -9.67 24.45
CA PRO A 106 -11.62 -9.75 24.85
C PRO A 106 -11.92 -9.31 26.28
N GLU A 107 -10.93 -9.30 27.18
CA GLU A 107 -11.06 -8.77 28.55
C GLU A 107 -11.49 -7.30 28.58
N LEU A 108 -11.22 -6.53 27.52
CA LEU A 108 -11.65 -5.14 27.37
C LEU A 108 -13.16 -4.99 27.19
N LEU A 109 -13.90 -6.07 26.95
CA LEU A 109 -15.36 -6.04 26.87
C LEU A 109 -16.00 -5.79 28.24
N ASP A 110 -15.30 -6.09 29.33
CA ASP A 110 -15.77 -5.83 30.69
C ASP A 110 -15.45 -4.40 31.15
N ASP A 111 -14.59 -3.68 30.41
CA ASP A 111 -14.20 -2.32 30.72
C ASP A 111 -15.34 -1.32 30.47
N THR A 112 -15.61 -0.46 31.45
CA THR A 112 -16.63 0.60 31.39
C THR A 112 -16.30 1.73 30.40
N THR A 113 -15.04 1.86 29.98
CA THR A 113 -14.58 2.89 29.04
C THR A 113 -14.98 2.61 27.59
N PHE A 114 -15.36 1.37 27.27
CA PHE A 114 -15.78 0.97 25.94
C PHE A 114 -17.29 1.21 25.76
N PRO A 115 -17.68 1.96 24.70
CA PRO A 115 -19.09 2.11 24.34
C PRO A 115 -19.79 0.79 24.05
N GLU A 116 -21.09 0.71 24.32
CA GLU A 116 -21.88 -0.52 24.16
C GLU A 116 -21.98 -0.99 22.69
N ASP A 117 -22.02 -0.05 21.74
CA ASP A 117 -22.02 -0.35 20.31
C ASP A 117 -20.70 -1.02 19.87
N VAL A 118 -19.56 -0.64 20.46
CA VAL A 118 -18.28 -1.33 20.25
C VAL A 118 -18.35 -2.76 20.81
N LYS A 119 -18.82 -2.93 22.04
CA LYS A 119 -18.90 -4.26 22.67
C LYS A 119 -19.79 -5.21 21.87
N SER A 120 -20.98 -4.73 21.50
CA SER A 120 -21.92 -5.45 20.64
C SER A 120 -21.30 -5.83 19.29
N ARG A 121 -20.55 -4.90 18.66
CA ARG A 121 -19.86 -5.17 17.39
C ARG A 121 -18.80 -6.26 17.53
N VAL A 122 -18.01 -6.23 18.59
CA VAL A 122 -16.95 -7.22 18.84
C VAL A 122 -17.54 -8.58 19.14
N GLN A 123 -18.55 -8.67 20.00
CA GLN A 123 -19.23 -9.94 20.30
C GLN A 123 -19.83 -10.56 19.04
N ASN A 124 -20.53 -9.77 18.21
CA ASN A 124 -21.06 -10.23 16.94
C ASN A 124 -19.95 -10.71 16.00
N LEU A 125 -18.83 -9.97 15.92
CA LEU A 125 -17.69 -10.36 15.10
C LEU A 125 -17.09 -11.70 15.56
N LEU A 126 -16.83 -11.86 16.85
CA LEU A 126 -16.20 -13.05 17.42
C LEU A 126 -17.07 -14.31 17.25
N GLN A 127 -18.40 -14.18 17.31
CA GLN A 127 -19.33 -15.30 17.08
C GLN A 127 -19.19 -15.95 15.69
N HIS A 128 -18.65 -15.25 14.70
CA HIS A 128 -18.41 -15.80 13.36
C HIS A 128 -17.12 -16.62 13.27
N PHE A 129 -16.26 -16.56 14.30
CA PHE A 129 -15.02 -17.31 14.39
C PHE A 129 -15.19 -18.52 15.30
N GLN A 130 -14.63 -19.67 14.91
CA GLN A 130 -14.60 -20.83 15.81
C GLN A 130 -13.79 -20.48 17.06
N GLY A 131 -14.31 -20.83 18.23
CA GLY A 131 -13.63 -20.51 19.50
C GLY A 131 -13.61 -19.02 19.85
N ASN A 132 -14.48 -18.20 19.25
CA ASN A 132 -14.65 -16.77 19.55
C ASN A 132 -13.32 -15.98 19.53
N SER A 133 -12.42 -16.32 18.59
CA SER A 133 -11.10 -15.69 18.49
C SER A 133 -10.74 -15.36 17.05
N ILE A 134 -10.28 -14.12 16.83
CA ILE A 134 -9.83 -13.62 15.53
C ILE A 134 -8.54 -14.28 15.02
N GLY A 135 -7.81 -15.00 15.89
CA GLY A 135 -6.62 -15.76 15.51
C GLY A 135 -6.94 -17.12 14.87
N THR A 136 -8.21 -17.52 14.84
CA THR A 136 -8.61 -18.78 14.24
C THR A 136 -8.70 -18.69 12.72
N ARG A 137 -8.46 -19.82 12.05
CA ARG A 137 -8.61 -19.89 10.59
C ARG A 137 -10.07 -19.63 10.25
N VAL A 138 -10.33 -18.62 9.41
CA VAL A 138 -11.69 -18.36 8.89
C VAL A 138 -12.23 -19.64 8.29
N LEU A 139 -13.36 -20.12 8.83
CA LEU A 139 -14.11 -21.18 8.18
C LEU A 139 -14.56 -20.66 6.83
N ARG A 140 -14.09 -21.30 5.76
CA ARG A 140 -14.66 -21.08 4.43
C ARG A 140 -16.05 -21.69 4.45
N LEU A 141 -17.04 -20.93 4.88
CA LEU A 141 -18.44 -21.27 4.68
C LEU A 141 -18.65 -21.43 3.18
N ARG A 142 -18.83 -22.67 2.71
CA ARG A 142 -19.38 -22.91 1.38
C ARG A 142 -20.71 -22.19 1.37
N ARG A 143 -20.82 -21.11 0.59
CA ARG A 143 -22.12 -20.51 0.30
C ARG A 143 -22.98 -21.60 -0.32
N SER A 144 -23.93 -22.12 0.45
CA SER A 144 -25.03 -22.89 -0.11
C SER A 144 -25.75 -21.95 -1.07
N SER A 145 -25.76 -22.32 -2.35
CA SER A 145 -26.31 -21.55 -3.45
C SER A 145 -27.81 -21.32 -3.25
N LYS A 146 -28.20 -20.29 -2.51
CA LYS A 146 -29.55 -19.73 -2.67
C LYS A 146 -29.51 -18.88 -3.93
N LYS A 147 -30.06 -19.41 -5.03
CA LYS A 147 -30.37 -18.62 -6.23
C LYS A 147 -31.27 -17.46 -5.79
N SER A 148 -30.74 -16.24 -5.83
CA SER A 148 -31.52 -15.02 -5.68
C SER A 148 -32.21 -14.73 -7.02
N SER A 149 -33.51 -14.45 -6.98
CA SER A 149 -34.41 -14.23 -8.12
C SER A 149 -34.23 -12.87 -8.81
N TYR A 150 -33.02 -12.30 -8.80
CA TYR A 150 -32.76 -10.93 -9.23
C TYR A 150 -32.05 -10.85 -10.60
N SER A 151 -32.26 -11.83 -11.49
CA SER A 151 -31.57 -11.92 -12.78
C SER A 151 -32.46 -11.80 -14.03
N GLU A 152 -33.78 -11.64 -13.89
CA GLU A 152 -34.68 -11.55 -15.06
C GLU A 152 -34.91 -10.10 -15.56
N GLU A 153 -34.77 -9.06 -14.73
CA GLU A 153 -35.10 -7.69 -15.17
C GLU A 153 -33.99 -6.95 -15.96
N ARG A 154 -32.81 -7.55 -16.17
CA ARG A 154 -31.69 -6.89 -16.88
C ARG A 154 -31.53 -7.25 -18.35
N LYS A 155 -32.50 -7.92 -18.98
CA LYS A 155 -32.39 -8.30 -20.40
C LYS A 155 -32.98 -7.29 -21.40
N GLU A 156 -33.61 -6.21 -20.95
CA GLU A 156 -34.23 -5.23 -21.86
C GLU A 156 -33.43 -3.93 -22.09
N PHE A 157 -32.29 -3.72 -21.44
CA PHE A 157 -31.61 -2.41 -21.46
C PHE A 157 -30.31 -2.29 -22.29
N LEU A 158 -29.99 -3.28 -23.14
CA LEU A 158 -28.80 -3.23 -24.00
C LEU A 158 -29.13 -3.49 -25.48
N HIS A 159 -30.09 -2.73 -26.01
CA HIS A 159 -30.20 -2.47 -27.45
C HIS A 159 -30.49 -0.99 -27.67
N PHE A 160 -29.43 -0.17 -27.63
CA PHE A 160 -29.26 1.06 -28.42
C PHE A 160 -27.76 1.27 -28.65
#